data_AF-A0A2G6ULM1-F1
#
_entry.id   AF-A0A2G6ULM1-F1
#
_cell.length_a   1.000
_cell.length_b   1.000
_cell.length_c   1.000
_cell.angle_alpha   90.00
_cell.angle_beta   90.00
_cell.angle_gamma   90.00
#
_symmetry.space_group_name_H-M   'P 1'
#
loop_
_entity.id
_entity.type
_entity.pdbx_description
1 polymer ?
#
loop_
_entity_poly.entity_id
_entity_poly.type
_entity_poly.pdbx_seq_one_letter_code
_entity_poly.pdbx_strand_id
1 'polypeptide(L)'
;MKQKCFCRNCGGIRNHKELHKVERKGSDGEGYFQWIDNYLIIECEGCETVSFLNVYGNTEMTYTDQQGNFEYYDDETIYPNYLEKSSEISEISYLPQKIKEIYSETIKALKAKAFILTAGGLRAIIEAICNELKIKKGNLEERINLLHNKGHLTISESHRLHSIRFLGNDALHEIETPKKEHLYLLLDIINHLLTNLFINDAIIKDKIETMVNDFEDFQKIIQNKLSKDMIGNEFTISEILGKSKRLISKPNFQKFEQDLQEEIKNGKYSYLEFNEETNKFTVKEVSKKFNFGVYRNIKP
;
A
#
# COMPACT_ATOMS: atom_id res chain seq x y z
N MET A 1 25.13 -23.11 15.46
CA MET A 1 23.95 -23.94 15.12
C MET A 1 23.27 -23.33 13.89
N LYS A 2 22.66 -24.09 12.97
CA LYS A 2 21.86 -23.49 11.87
C LYS A 2 20.43 -23.34 12.35
N GLN A 3 20.01 -22.13 12.65
CA GLN A 3 18.64 -21.85 13.10
C GLN A 3 17.79 -21.34 11.94
N LYS A 4 16.54 -21.80 11.85
CA LYS A 4 15.59 -21.42 10.80
C LYS A 4 14.61 -20.38 11.35
N CYS A 5 14.93 -19.12 11.14
CA CYS A 5 14.15 -17.98 11.61
C CYS A 5 13.52 -17.21 10.44
N PHE A 6 12.53 -16.38 10.70
CA PHE A 6 11.99 -15.47 9.70
C PHE A 6 13.00 -14.35 9.37
N CYS A 7 13.27 -14.15 8.09
CA CYS A 7 14.06 -13.03 7.61
C CYS A 7 13.15 -11.91 7.11
N ARG A 8 13.21 -10.74 7.75
CA ARG A 8 12.42 -9.55 7.38
C ARG A 8 12.68 -9.00 5.99
N ASN A 9 13.88 -9.21 5.45
CA ASN A 9 14.24 -8.75 4.11
C ASN A 9 13.87 -9.78 3.02
N CYS A 10 14.04 -11.07 3.30
CA CYS A 10 13.66 -12.13 2.35
C CYS A 10 12.16 -12.45 2.34
N GLY A 11 11.41 -12.08 3.38
CA GLY A 11 9.98 -12.36 3.49
C GLY A 11 9.65 -13.83 3.75
N GLY A 12 10.38 -14.50 4.66
CA GLY A 12 10.07 -15.88 5.03
C GLY A 12 11.14 -16.57 5.87
N ILE A 13 10.89 -17.84 6.21
CA ILE A 13 11.83 -18.66 6.98
C ILE A 13 13.10 -18.92 6.15
N ARG A 14 14.26 -18.61 6.72
CA ARG A 14 15.59 -18.75 6.11
C ARG A 14 16.57 -19.31 7.12
N ASN A 15 17.68 -19.87 6.63
CA ASN A 15 18.78 -20.24 7.50
C ASN A 15 19.48 -18.98 8.00
N HIS A 16 19.78 -18.95 9.29
CA HIS A 16 20.55 -17.91 9.93
C HIS A 16 21.76 -18.51 10.64
N LYS A 17 22.87 -17.79 10.59
CA LYS A 17 24.05 -18.08 11.41
C LYS A 17 24.02 -17.22 12.67
N GLU A 18 24.47 -17.80 13.77
CA GLU A 18 24.65 -17.10 15.04
C GLU A 18 25.92 -16.24 14.97
N LEU A 19 25.78 -14.94 15.28
CA LEU A 19 26.90 -14.02 15.43
C LEU A 19 27.35 -13.89 16.88
N HIS A 20 26.40 -13.90 17.82
CA HIS A 20 26.65 -13.80 19.24
C HIS A 20 25.51 -14.42 20.05
N LYS A 21 25.82 -15.00 21.22
CA LYS A 21 24.85 -15.57 22.16
C LYS A 21 25.19 -15.17 23.59
N VAL A 22 24.18 -14.76 24.34
CA VAL A 22 24.21 -14.57 25.79
C VAL A 22 23.17 -15.48 26.41
N GLU A 23 23.61 -16.40 27.27
CA GLU A 23 22.72 -17.30 28.01
C GLU A 23 22.52 -16.79 29.44
N ARG A 24 21.28 -16.87 29.91
CA ARG A 24 20.88 -16.69 31.31
C ARG A 24 20.09 -17.91 31.73
N LYS A 25 20.27 -18.31 32.99
CA LYS A 25 19.55 -19.43 33.58
C LYS A 25 19.34 -19.17 35.05
N GLY A 26 18.30 -19.77 35.59
CA GLY A 26 18.00 -19.71 37.01
C GLY A 26 17.13 -20.88 37.44
N SER A 27 17.01 -21.02 38.76
CA SER A 27 16.08 -21.94 39.38
C SER A 27 15.37 -21.25 40.54
N ASP A 28 14.27 -21.83 40.99
CA ASP A 28 13.82 -21.61 42.35
C ASP A 28 14.84 -22.18 43.35
N GLY A 29 14.75 -21.74 44.62
CA GLY A 29 15.69 -22.16 45.66
C GLY A 29 15.61 -23.66 46.00
N GLU A 30 14.53 -24.33 45.59
CA GLU A 30 14.25 -25.75 45.84
C GLU A 30 14.53 -26.65 44.61
N GLY A 31 14.72 -26.07 43.43
CA GLY A 31 15.06 -26.76 42.18
C GLY A 31 13.88 -27.33 41.40
N TYR A 32 12.63 -27.09 41.83
CA TYR A 32 11.41 -27.54 41.14
C TYR A 32 11.12 -26.75 39.87
N PHE A 33 11.56 -25.49 39.82
CA PHE A 33 11.41 -24.63 38.67
C PHE A 33 12.78 -24.23 38.14
N GLN A 34 13.02 -24.46 36.86
CA GLN A 34 14.23 -24.00 36.18
C GLN A 34 13.86 -23.31 34.87
N TRP A 35 14.62 -22.27 34.54
CA TRP A 35 14.43 -21.54 33.29
C TRP A 35 15.77 -21.27 32.62
N ILE A 36 15.73 -21.19 31.30
CA ILE A 36 16.85 -20.80 30.45
C ILE A 36 16.34 -19.74 29.48
N ASP A 37 17.12 -18.69 29.33
CA ASP A 37 16.81 -17.57 28.46
C ASP A 37 18.05 -17.24 27.60
N ASN A 38 17.92 -17.46 26.30
CA ASN A 38 18.99 -17.26 25.33
C ASN A 38 18.72 -16.01 24.51
N TYR A 39 19.69 -15.11 24.45
CA TYR A 39 19.67 -13.90 23.64
C TYR A 39 20.72 -14.00 22.54
N LEU A 40 20.27 -14.01 21.28
CA LEU A 40 21.11 -14.25 20.12
C LEU A 40 21.06 -13.07 19.15
N ILE A 41 22.21 -12.71 18.59
CA ILE A 41 22.31 -11.91 17.37
C ILE A 41 22.49 -12.90 16.22
N ILE A 42 21.59 -12.87 15.24
CA ILE A 42 21.58 -13.81 14.12
C ILE A 42 21.64 -13.05 12.78
N GLU A 43 22.27 -13.66 11.78
CA GLU A 43 22.41 -13.10 10.43
C GLU A 43 21.86 -14.08 9.39
N CYS A 44 21.01 -13.59 8.50
CA CYS A 44 20.44 -14.40 7.42
C CYS A 44 21.52 -14.82 6.40
N GLU A 45 21.67 -16.12 6.17
CA GLU A 45 22.67 -16.66 5.24
C GLU A 45 22.37 -16.36 3.76
N GLY A 46 21.20 -15.76 3.44
CA GLY A 46 20.81 -15.43 2.06
C GLY A 46 20.89 -13.95 1.68
N CYS A 47 20.75 -13.03 2.63
CA CYS A 47 20.73 -11.59 2.36
C CYS A 47 21.44 -10.75 3.43
N GLU A 48 22.18 -11.41 4.34
CA GLU A 48 23.02 -10.77 5.37
C GLU A 48 22.25 -9.85 6.34
N THR A 49 20.91 -9.94 6.35
CA THR A 49 20.09 -9.17 7.28
C THR A 49 20.28 -9.68 8.70
N VAL A 50 20.65 -8.77 9.60
CA VAL A 50 20.81 -9.03 11.04
C VAL A 50 19.48 -8.85 11.78
N SER A 51 19.21 -9.78 12.69
CA SER A 51 18.05 -9.79 13.60
C SER A 51 18.48 -10.19 15.01
N PHE A 52 17.65 -9.87 16.00
CA PHE A 52 17.82 -10.35 17.37
C PHE A 52 16.80 -11.45 17.65
N LEU A 53 17.20 -12.51 18.33
CA LEU A 53 16.36 -13.65 18.65
C LEU A 53 16.46 -13.91 20.16
N ASN A 54 15.30 -14.07 20.78
CA ASN A 54 15.15 -14.52 22.15
C ASN A 54 14.53 -15.92 22.16
N VAL A 55 15.14 -16.86 22.87
CA VAL A 55 14.62 -18.23 23.04
C VAL A 55 14.53 -18.51 24.53
N TYR A 56 13.30 -18.63 25.01
CA TYR A 56 12.98 -18.84 26.43
C TYR A 56 12.38 -20.22 26.62
N GLY A 57 12.85 -20.95 27.63
CA GLY A 57 12.33 -22.25 28.02
C GLY A 57 12.30 -22.39 29.53
N ASN A 58 11.33 -23.14 30.05
CA ASN A 58 11.28 -23.50 31.46
C ASN A 58 10.69 -24.90 31.67
N THR A 59 10.78 -25.39 32.91
CA THR A 59 10.36 -26.73 33.31
C THR A 59 8.85 -27.00 33.18
N GLU A 60 8.02 -25.98 33.04
CA GLU A 60 6.57 -26.11 32.87
C GLU A 60 6.13 -26.08 31.39
N MET A 61 7.01 -25.65 30.48
CA MET A 61 6.73 -25.56 29.04
C MET A 61 6.76 -26.94 28.38
N THR A 62 5.73 -27.74 28.66
CA THR A 62 5.58 -29.09 28.14
C THR A 62 4.21 -29.31 27.49
N TYR A 63 4.14 -30.27 26.57
CA TYR A 63 2.88 -30.86 26.12
C TYR A 63 2.98 -32.39 26.17
N THR A 64 1.84 -33.05 26.23
CA THR A 64 1.77 -34.51 26.20
C THR A 64 1.64 -34.99 24.75
N ASP A 65 2.55 -35.84 24.31
CA ASP A 65 2.48 -36.48 22.99
C ASP A 65 1.33 -37.51 22.91
N GLN A 66 1.11 -38.11 21.73
CA GLN A 66 0.07 -39.12 21.54
C GLN A 66 0.30 -40.42 22.34
N GLN A 67 1.48 -40.60 22.92
CA GLN A 67 1.90 -41.78 23.68
C GLN A 67 1.89 -41.53 25.19
N GLY A 68 1.58 -40.32 25.65
CA GLY A 68 1.55 -39.95 27.06
C GLY A 68 2.86 -39.40 27.61
N ASN A 69 3.89 -39.18 26.77
CA ASN A 69 5.16 -38.62 27.21
C ASN A 69 5.12 -37.09 27.22
N PHE A 70 5.86 -36.49 28.16
CA PHE A 70 6.05 -35.04 28.19
C PHE A 70 7.16 -34.63 27.22
N GLU A 71 6.84 -33.76 26.27
CA GLU A 71 7.81 -33.08 25.40
C GLU A 71 7.90 -31.61 25.78
N TYR A 72 9.13 -31.10 25.91
CA TYR A 72 9.40 -29.70 26.22
C TYR A 72 9.45 -28.87 24.94
N TYR A 73 9.02 -27.61 25.03
CA TYR A 73 9.15 -26.63 23.96
C TYR A 73 9.70 -25.30 24.50
N ASP A 74 10.31 -24.53 23.62
CA ASP A 74 10.78 -23.18 23.90
C ASP A 74 9.93 -22.16 23.13
N ASP A 75 9.79 -20.97 23.71
CA ASP A 75 9.21 -19.81 23.04
C ASP A 75 10.31 -19.03 22.31
N GLU A 76 10.15 -18.87 20.99
CA GLU A 76 11.05 -18.07 20.16
C GLU A 76 10.41 -16.72 19.81
N THR A 77 11.13 -15.62 20.07
CA THR A 77 10.73 -14.26 19.66
C THR A 77 11.85 -13.58 18.88
N ILE A 78 11.55 -13.17 17.64
CA ILE A 78 12.51 -12.49 16.76
C ILE A 78 12.16 -11.00 16.66
N TYR A 79 13.18 -10.16 16.80
CA TYR A 79 13.12 -8.72 16.68
C TYR A 79 13.94 -8.21 15.48
N PRO A 80 13.43 -7.18 14.76
CA PRO A 80 12.12 -6.55 14.94
C PRO A 80 10.96 -7.50 14.64
N ASN A 81 9.84 -7.30 15.34
CA ASN A 81 8.63 -8.09 15.11
C ASN A 81 8.20 -8.03 13.65
N TYR A 82 7.66 -9.13 13.16
CA TYR A 82 7.26 -9.30 11.77
C TYR A 82 5.84 -9.84 11.68
N LEU A 83 5.26 -9.77 10.48
CA LEU A 83 3.97 -10.38 10.19
C LEU A 83 4.18 -11.88 9.94
N GLU A 84 3.56 -12.74 10.75
CA GLU A 84 3.66 -14.20 10.60
C GLU A 84 3.03 -14.68 9.28
N LYS A 85 1.99 -13.97 8.83
CA LYS A 85 1.22 -14.19 7.61
C LYS A 85 0.89 -12.84 6.97
N SER A 86 0.43 -12.82 5.72
CA SER A 86 0.18 -11.59 4.95
C SER A 86 1.47 -10.79 4.65
N SER A 87 1.33 -9.65 3.99
CA SER A 87 2.42 -8.74 3.63
C SER A 87 1.96 -7.30 3.76
N GLU A 88 2.91 -6.40 3.99
CA GLU A 88 2.65 -4.97 3.89
C GLU A 88 2.51 -4.56 2.42
N ILE A 89 1.73 -3.53 2.16
CA ILE A 89 1.73 -2.86 0.86
C ILE A 89 3.14 -2.33 0.59
N SER A 90 3.72 -2.64 -0.56
CA SER A 90 5.07 -2.19 -0.94
C SER A 90 5.10 -0.70 -1.27
N GLU A 91 4.13 -0.20 -2.03
CA GLU A 91 4.11 1.17 -2.54
C GLU A 91 3.27 2.11 -1.67
N ILE A 92 3.48 2.08 -0.34
CA ILE A 92 2.77 2.95 0.62
C ILE A 92 2.92 4.46 0.33
N SER A 93 3.89 4.85 -0.50
CA SER A 93 4.12 6.23 -0.91
C SER A 93 2.97 6.83 -1.72
N TYR A 94 2.20 6.00 -2.43
CA TYR A 94 1.04 6.45 -3.20
C TYR A 94 -0.23 6.59 -2.34
N LEU A 95 -0.21 6.13 -1.08
CA LEU A 95 -1.35 6.30 -0.20
C LEU A 95 -1.47 7.76 0.28
N PRO A 96 -2.69 8.30 0.36
CA PRO A 96 -2.95 9.57 1.01
C PRO A 96 -2.40 9.59 2.45
N GLN A 97 -1.83 10.72 2.86
CA GLN A 97 -1.02 10.82 4.08
C GLN A 97 -1.73 10.25 5.34
N LYS A 98 -2.99 10.61 5.56
CA LYS A 98 -3.77 10.12 6.72
C LYS A 98 -4.01 8.61 6.69
N ILE A 99 -4.25 8.05 5.49
CA ILE A 99 -4.44 6.61 5.30
C ILE A 99 -3.12 5.88 5.55
N LYS A 100 -2.02 6.42 5.04
CA LYS A 100 -0.66 5.88 5.24
C LYS A 100 -0.28 5.82 6.71
N GLU A 101 -0.59 6.88 7.46
CA GLU A 101 -0.32 6.96 8.91
C GLU A 101 -1.07 5.86 9.67
N ILE A 102 -2.41 5.83 9.55
CA ILE A 102 -3.23 4.85 10.27
C ILE A 102 -2.93 3.40 9.84
N TYR A 103 -2.62 3.18 8.56
CA TYR A 103 -2.16 1.89 8.05
C TYR A 103 -0.86 1.46 8.76
N SER A 104 0.13 2.34 8.80
CA SER A 104 1.43 2.05 9.43
C SER A 104 1.30 1.75 10.93
N GLU A 105 0.42 2.47 11.63
CA GLU A 105 0.10 2.19 13.03
C GLU A 105 -0.59 0.85 13.22
N THR A 106 -1.55 0.52 12.35
CA THR A 106 -2.27 -0.76 12.37
C THR A 106 -1.32 -1.94 12.15
N ILE A 107 -0.37 -1.81 11.20
CA ILE A 107 0.66 -2.83 10.97
C ILE A 107 1.57 -2.99 12.19
N LYS A 108 2.00 -1.89 12.82
CA LYS A 108 2.81 -1.96 14.05
C LYS A 108 2.07 -2.67 15.17
N ALA A 109 0.78 -2.37 15.35
CA ALA A 109 -0.07 -3.05 16.34
C ALA A 109 -0.17 -4.56 16.07
N LEU A 110 -0.36 -4.96 14.81
CA LEU A 110 -0.44 -6.37 14.43
C LEU A 110 0.88 -7.10 14.65
N LYS A 111 2.02 -6.50 14.25
CA LYS A 111 3.36 -7.04 14.52
C LYS A 111 3.62 -7.19 16.02
N ALA A 112 3.10 -6.28 16.84
CA ALA A 112 3.18 -6.34 18.29
C ALA A 112 2.15 -7.28 18.93
N LYS A 113 1.37 -8.03 18.14
CA LYS A 113 0.28 -8.90 18.61
C LYS A 113 -0.80 -8.17 19.44
N ALA A 114 -0.96 -6.85 19.24
CA ALA A 114 -1.99 -6.04 19.87
C ALA A 114 -3.31 -6.15 19.08
N PHE A 115 -4.00 -7.28 19.23
CA PHE A 115 -5.11 -7.69 18.36
C PHE A 115 -6.35 -6.78 18.44
N ILE A 116 -6.72 -6.32 19.64
CA ILE A 116 -7.83 -5.37 19.82
C ILE A 116 -7.54 -4.05 19.07
N LEU A 117 -6.34 -3.49 19.25
CA LEU A 117 -5.92 -2.27 18.58
C LEU A 117 -5.82 -2.47 17.06
N THR A 118 -5.41 -3.66 16.61
CA THR A 118 -5.39 -3.99 15.18
C THR A 118 -6.79 -3.94 14.58
N ALA A 119 -7.80 -4.54 15.23
CA ALA A 119 -9.17 -4.48 14.74
C ALA A 119 -9.70 -3.03 14.69
N GLY A 120 -9.40 -2.23 15.72
CA GLY A 120 -9.69 -0.79 15.72
C GLY A 120 -9.01 -0.04 14.58
N GLY A 121 -7.74 -0.34 14.33
CA GLY A 121 -6.95 0.24 13.24
C GLY A 121 -7.50 -0.11 11.86
N LEU A 122 -7.87 -1.38 11.63
CA LEU A 122 -8.51 -1.83 10.38
C LEU A 122 -9.82 -1.09 10.11
N ARG A 123 -10.64 -0.89 11.14
CA ARG A 123 -11.85 -0.06 11.03
C ARG A 123 -11.51 1.40 10.73
N ALA A 124 -10.53 1.97 11.42
CA ALA A 124 -10.09 3.35 11.23
C ALA A 124 -9.54 3.60 9.81
N ILE A 125 -8.91 2.60 9.18
CA ILE A 125 -8.51 2.67 7.77
C ILE A 125 -9.74 2.85 6.87
N ILE A 126 -10.84 2.11 7.09
CA ILE A 126 -12.07 2.27 6.31
C ILE A 126 -12.65 3.68 6.50
N GLU A 127 -12.66 4.19 7.72
CA GLU A 127 -13.10 5.55 8.02
C GLU A 127 -12.24 6.60 7.29
N ALA A 128 -10.92 6.38 7.24
CA ALA A 128 -9.98 7.24 6.53
C ALA A 128 -10.20 7.20 5.01
N ILE A 129 -10.46 6.03 4.41
CA ILE A 129 -10.83 5.88 3.00
C ILE A 129 -12.11 6.67 2.69
N CYS A 130 -13.16 6.50 3.51
CA CYS A 130 -14.40 7.23 3.32
C CYS A 130 -14.20 8.76 3.43
N ASN A 131 -13.33 9.20 4.35
CA ASN A 131 -13.00 10.63 4.51
C ASN A 131 -12.27 11.19 3.29
N GLU A 132 -11.30 10.45 2.75
CA GLU A 132 -10.53 10.83 1.57
C GLU A 132 -11.43 10.96 0.34
N LEU A 133 -12.36 10.00 0.17
CA LEU A 133 -13.36 10.01 -0.91
C LEU A 133 -14.54 10.98 -0.65
N LYS A 134 -14.40 11.86 0.35
CA LYS A 134 -15.38 12.90 0.71
C LYS A 134 -16.78 12.35 1.06
N ILE A 135 -16.86 11.11 1.53
CA ILE A 135 -18.07 10.47 2.06
C ILE A 135 -18.08 10.64 3.58
N LYS A 136 -18.56 11.79 4.06
CA LYS A 136 -18.46 12.20 5.48
C LYS A 136 -19.76 12.08 6.28
N LYS A 137 -20.90 11.93 5.62
CA LYS A 137 -22.21 11.88 6.29
C LYS A 137 -22.58 10.43 6.62
N GLY A 138 -23.24 10.27 7.76
CA GLY A 138 -23.76 8.98 8.21
C GLY A 138 -22.79 8.17 9.05
N ASN A 139 -23.28 7.05 9.57
CA ASN A 139 -22.47 6.08 10.29
C ASN A 139 -21.62 5.24 9.31
N LEU A 140 -20.68 4.44 9.83
CA LEU A 140 -19.78 3.64 8.97
C LEU A 140 -20.54 2.65 8.05
N GLU A 141 -21.72 2.17 8.47
CA GLU A 141 -22.56 1.31 7.61
C GLU A 141 -22.98 2.03 6.33
N GLU A 142 -23.58 3.21 6.52
CA GLU A 142 -24.11 4.04 5.46
C GLU A 142 -22.97 4.48 4.52
N ARG A 143 -21.81 4.79 5.09
CA ARG A 143 -20.62 5.19 4.34
C ARG A 143 -20.08 4.05 3.47
N ILE A 144 -20.02 2.82 3.98
CA ILE A 144 -19.63 1.63 3.19
C ILE A 144 -20.61 1.39 2.04
N ASN A 145 -21.91 1.49 2.32
CA ASN A 145 -22.94 1.34 1.28
C ASN A 145 -22.82 2.42 0.19
N LEU A 146 -22.49 3.66 0.58
CA LEU A 146 -22.25 4.75 -0.36
C LEU A 146 -21.00 4.54 -1.22
N LEU A 147 -19.94 3.90 -0.71
CA LEU A 147 -18.77 3.53 -1.51
C LEU A 147 -19.16 2.59 -2.66
N HIS A 148 -19.99 1.59 -2.36
CA HIS A 148 -20.52 0.70 -3.39
C HIS A 148 -21.41 1.44 -4.40
N ASN A 149 -22.37 2.24 -3.93
CA ASN A 149 -23.30 2.96 -4.80
C ASN A 149 -22.60 3.95 -5.73
N LYS A 150 -21.46 4.50 -5.32
CA LYS A 150 -20.61 5.37 -6.15
C LYS A 150 -19.66 4.62 -7.09
N GLY A 151 -19.67 3.29 -7.07
CA GLY A 151 -18.83 2.45 -7.92
C GLY A 151 -17.37 2.32 -7.45
N HIS A 152 -17.04 2.76 -6.23
CA HIS A 152 -15.70 2.57 -5.68
C HIS A 152 -15.47 1.14 -5.20
N LEU A 153 -16.54 0.40 -4.92
CA LEU A 153 -16.51 -0.99 -4.45
C LEU A 153 -17.50 -1.84 -5.23
N THR A 154 -17.13 -3.11 -5.43
CA THR A 154 -18.08 -4.17 -5.74
C THR A 154 -18.94 -4.49 -4.51
N ILE A 155 -20.09 -5.13 -4.73
CA ILE A 155 -20.97 -5.57 -3.63
C ILE A 155 -20.25 -6.55 -2.68
N SER A 156 -19.38 -7.40 -3.24
CA SER A 156 -18.60 -8.37 -2.47
C SER A 156 -17.58 -7.69 -1.56
N GLU A 157 -16.93 -6.61 -2.03
CA GLU A 157 -16.04 -5.81 -1.19
C GLU A 157 -16.79 -5.07 -0.10
N SER A 158 -17.97 -4.51 -0.40
CA SER A 158 -18.83 -3.89 0.61
C SER A 158 -19.18 -4.84 1.75
N HIS A 159 -19.58 -6.08 1.45
CA HIS A 159 -19.84 -7.11 2.47
C HIS A 159 -18.59 -7.42 3.31
N ARG A 160 -17.41 -7.52 2.68
CA ARG A 160 -16.15 -7.74 3.40
C ARG A 160 -15.82 -6.59 4.35
N LEU A 161 -16.09 -5.33 3.96
CA LEU A 161 -15.89 -4.18 4.83
C LEU A 161 -16.86 -4.16 6.01
N HIS A 162 -18.09 -4.65 5.84
CA HIS A 162 -19.01 -4.84 6.96
C HIS A 162 -18.48 -5.84 7.98
N SER A 163 -17.82 -6.93 7.55
CA SER A 163 -17.16 -7.86 8.47
C SER A 163 -16.08 -7.18 9.31
N ILE A 164 -15.28 -6.28 8.71
CA ILE A 164 -14.28 -5.49 9.44
C ILE A 164 -14.96 -4.52 10.42
N ARG A 165 -16.05 -3.87 10.00
CA ARG A 165 -16.85 -2.97 10.83
C ARG A 165 -17.35 -3.69 12.09
N PHE A 166 -17.92 -4.88 11.93
CA PHE A 166 -18.42 -5.69 13.05
C PHE A 166 -17.28 -6.10 13.98
N LEU A 167 -16.20 -6.71 13.43
CA LEU A 167 -15.06 -7.11 14.25
C LEU A 167 -14.45 -5.94 15.03
N GLY A 168 -14.31 -4.78 14.39
CA GLY A 168 -13.79 -3.58 15.04
C GLY A 168 -14.73 -3.02 16.11
N ASN A 169 -16.05 -3.17 15.95
CA ASN A 169 -17.00 -2.83 17.00
C ASN A 169 -16.83 -3.75 18.20
N ASP A 170 -16.89 -5.07 17.98
CA ASP A 170 -16.82 -6.07 19.04
C ASP A 170 -15.50 -5.96 19.80
N ALA A 171 -14.39 -5.74 19.09
CA ALA A 171 -13.08 -5.57 19.71
C ALA A 171 -12.96 -4.30 20.57
N LEU A 172 -13.51 -3.17 20.14
CA LEU A 172 -13.33 -1.89 20.85
C LEU A 172 -14.42 -1.61 21.89
N HIS A 173 -15.66 -2.04 21.65
CA HIS A 173 -16.78 -1.80 22.53
C HIS A 173 -16.97 -2.93 23.54
N GLU A 174 -16.86 -4.18 23.09
CA GLU A 174 -17.05 -5.36 23.94
C GLU A 174 -15.73 -5.93 24.47
N ILE A 175 -14.58 -5.37 24.04
CA ILE A 175 -13.23 -5.80 24.45
C ILE A 175 -12.99 -7.28 24.08
N GLU A 176 -13.66 -7.77 23.04
CA GLU A 176 -13.48 -9.13 22.56
C GLU A 176 -12.16 -9.23 21.77
N THR A 177 -11.26 -10.12 22.20
CA THR A 177 -9.97 -10.29 21.50
C THR A 177 -10.16 -11.08 20.21
N PRO A 178 -9.90 -10.47 19.03
CA PRO A 178 -10.02 -11.18 17.75
C PRO A 178 -9.00 -12.29 17.60
N LYS A 179 -9.39 -13.36 16.89
CA LYS A 179 -8.44 -14.39 16.45
C LYS A 179 -7.42 -13.80 15.47
N LYS A 180 -6.15 -14.13 15.65
CA LYS A 180 -5.06 -13.61 14.80
C LYS A 180 -5.29 -13.92 13.32
N GLU A 181 -5.83 -15.10 13.00
CA GLU A 181 -6.11 -15.54 11.63
C GLU A 181 -7.13 -14.62 10.94
N HIS A 182 -8.13 -14.15 11.68
CA HIS A 182 -9.14 -13.23 11.16
C HIS A 182 -8.48 -11.87 10.86
N LEU A 183 -7.61 -11.37 11.74
CA LEU A 183 -6.93 -10.09 11.51
C LEU A 183 -6.03 -10.11 10.27
N TYR A 184 -5.31 -11.20 10.04
CA TYR A 184 -4.51 -11.36 8.81
C TYR A 184 -5.38 -11.37 7.55
N LEU A 185 -6.50 -12.11 7.56
CA LEU A 185 -7.44 -12.13 6.44
C LEU A 185 -8.02 -10.74 6.16
N LEU A 186 -8.40 -10.00 7.20
CA LEU A 186 -8.94 -8.66 7.07
C LEU A 186 -7.89 -7.65 6.60
N LEU A 187 -6.64 -7.81 7.02
CA LEU A 187 -5.54 -7.00 6.51
C LEU A 187 -5.36 -7.22 5.01
N ASP A 188 -5.41 -8.46 4.52
CA ASP A 188 -5.31 -8.75 3.08
C ASP A 188 -6.43 -8.06 2.28
N ILE A 189 -7.65 -8.04 2.81
CA ILE A 189 -8.79 -7.35 2.22
C ILE A 189 -8.54 -5.84 2.14
N ILE A 190 -8.06 -5.23 3.24
CA ILE A 190 -7.73 -3.80 3.28
C ILE A 190 -6.58 -3.48 2.33
N ASN A 191 -5.54 -4.32 2.28
CA ASN A 191 -4.42 -4.16 1.36
C ASN A 191 -4.88 -4.14 -0.09
N HIS A 192 -5.72 -5.10 -0.47
CA HIS A 192 -6.29 -5.17 -1.81
C HIS A 192 -7.11 -3.93 -2.14
N LEU A 193 -7.96 -3.49 -1.20
CA LEU A 193 -8.78 -2.31 -1.39
C LEU A 193 -7.95 -1.03 -1.57
N LEU A 194 -6.98 -0.79 -0.69
CA LEU A 194 -6.11 0.38 -0.76
C LEU A 194 -5.29 0.38 -2.06
N THR A 195 -4.81 -0.80 -2.47
CA THR A 195 -4.08 -0.97 -3.72
C THR A 195 -4.95 -0.59 -4.92
N ASN A 196 -6.18 -1.09 -4.97
CA ASN A 196 -7.11 -0.78 -6.06
C ASN A 196 -7.51 0.70 -6.10
N LEU A 197 -7.79 1.32 -4.96
CA LEU A 197 -8.31 2.69 -4.91
C LEU A 197 -7.25 3.77 -5.14
N PHE A 198 -6.01 3.56 -4.69
CA PHE A 198 -5.02 4.64 -4.62
C PHE A 198 -3.69 4.32 -5.32
N ILE A 199 -3.34 3.04 -5.48
CA ILE A 199 -2.00 2.65 -5.94
C ILE A 199 -2.01 2.27 -7.42
N ASN A 200 -2.94 1.41 -7.84
CA ASN A 200 -2.98 0.90 -9.21
C ASN A 200 -3.06 2.04 -10.24
N ASP A 201 -4.00 2.97 -10.07
CA ASP A 201 -4.14 4.10 -11.00
C ASP A 201 -2.90 4.99 -11.02
N ALA A 202 -2.25 5.22 -9.86
CA ALA A 202 -1.03 6.01 -9.78
C ALA A 202 0.14 5.32 -10.50
N ILE A 203 0.35 4.03 -10.26
CA ILE A 203 1.40 3.25 -10.92
C ILE A 203 1.15 3.16 -12.43
N ILE A 204 -0.09 2.95 -12.85
CA ILE A 204 -0.44 2.85 -14.27
C ILE A 204 -0.20 4.20 -14.94
N LYS A 205 -0.67 5.32 -14.36
CA LYS A 205 -0.40 6.66 -14.92
C LYS A 205 1.10 6.97 -15.06
N ASP A 206 1.93 6.46 -14.15
CA ASP A 206 3.39 6.64 -14.22
C ASP A 206 4.07 5.76 -15.29
N LYS A 207 3.51 4.58 -15.61
CA LYS A 207 4.19 3.55 -16.42
C LYS A 207 3.57 3.26 -17.78
N ILE A 208 2.27 3.55 -17.97
CA ILE A 208 1.49 3.12 -19.14
C ILE A 208 0.64 4.29 -19.64
N GLU A 209 0.56 4.44 -20.96
CA GLU A 209 -0.38 5.37 -21.60
C GLU A 209 -1.84 4.93 -21.32
N THR A 210 -2.55 5.64 -20.44
CA THR A 210 -3.96 5.37 -20.10
C THR A 210 -4.94 6.20 -20.92
N MET A 211 -6.21 5.81 -20.88
CA MET A 211 -7.30 6.62 -21.43
C MET A 211 -7.34 8.01 -20.76
N VAL A 212 -7.44 9.04 -21.59
CA VAL A 212 -7.52 10.44 -21.17
C VAL A 212 -9.00 10.79 -21.03
N ASN A 213 -9.43 10.85 -19.77
CA ASN A 213 -10.84 11.07 -19.42
C ASN A 213 -11.10 12.45 -18.82
N ASP A 214 -10.06 13.19 -18.47
CA ASP A 214 -10.14 14.56 -18.00
C ASP A 214 -9.22 15.48 -18.82
N PHE A 215 -9.54 16.77 -18.76
CA PHE A 215 -8.88 17.80 -19.53
C PHE A 215 -7.46 18.12 -19.03
N GLU A 216 -7.18 17.88 -17.75
CA GLU A 216 -5.86 18.13 -17.18
C GLU A 216 -4.82 17.14 -17.73
N ASP A 217 -5.19 15.86 -17.81
CA ASP A 217 -4.37 14.81 -18.41
C ASP A 217 -4.19 15.04 -19.92
N PHE A 218 -5.21 15.56 -20.61
CA PHE A 218 -5.11 15.98 -22.01
C PHE A 218 -4.05 17.06 -22.23
N GLN A 219 -4.02 18.09 -21.37
CA GLN A 219 -3.02 19.16 -21.46
C GLN A 219 -1.60 18.69 -21.18
N LYS A 220 -1.42 17.82 -20.17
CA LYS A 220 -0.10 17.25 -19.86
C LYS A 220 0.47 16.48 -21.06
N ILE A 221 -0.37 15.73 -21.77
CA ILE A 221 0.06 15.01 -22.97
C ILE A 221 0.45 15.98 -24.08
N ILE A 222 -0.35 17.02 -24.34
CA ILE A 222 0.00 18.05 -25.34
C ILE A 222 1.37 18.65 -25.01
N GLN A 223 1.55 19.16 -23.80
CA GLN A 223 2.81 19.79 -23.38
C GLN A 223 4.02 18.84 -23.53
N ASN A 224 3.85 17.56 -23.22
CA ASN A 224 4.92 16.57 -23.35
C ASN A 224 5.26 16.18 -24.78
N LYS A 225 4.32 16.36 -25.72
CA LYS A 225 4.56 16.14 -27.16
C LYS A 225 5.19 17.35 -27.84
N LEU A 226 5.06 18.55 -27.29
CA LEU A 226 5.75 19.72 -27.82
C LEU A 226 7.27 19.55 -27.75
N SER A 227 7.92 19.79 -28.87
CA SER A 227 9.37 19.71 -29.02
C SER A 227 9.93 20.99 -29.65
N LYS A 228 11.24 21.24 -29.47
CA LYS A 228 11.87 22.51 -29.88
C LYS A 228 11.80 22.75 -31.40
N ASP A 229 11.76 21.69 -32.18
CA ASP A 229 11.59 21.69 -33.63
C ASP A 229 10.18 22.10 -34.09
N MET A 230 9.18 22.07 -33.20
CA MET A 230 7.83 22.51 -33.51
C MET A 230 7.63 24.02 -33.37
N ILE A 231 8.57 24.73 -32.73
CA ILE A 231 8.45 26.18 -32.46
C ILE A 231 8.33 26.96 -33.76
N GLY A 232 7.32 27.83 -33.85
CA GLY A 232 7.03 28.68 -35.00
C GLY A 232 6.26 27.99 -36.14
N ASN A 233 5.95 26.70 -36.01
CA ASN A 233 5.17 25.93 -36.97
C ASN A 233 3.72 25.73 -36.50
N GLU A 234 2.80 25.60 -37.46
CA GLU A 234 1.38 25.36 -37.22
C GLU A 234 1.02 23.87 -37.32
N PHE A 235 0.33 23.35 -36.29
CA PHE A 235 -0.14 21.97 -36.23
C PHE A 235 -1.59 21.90 -35.75
N THR A 236 -2.33 20.90 -36.22
CA THR A 236 -3.59 20.49 -35.59
C THR A 236 -3.30 19.73 -34.30
N ILE A 237 -4.25 19.69 -33.36
CA ILE A 237 -4.12 18.86 -32.14
C ILE A 237 -3.88 17.38 -32.48
N SER A 238 -4.46 16.91 -33.59
CA SER A 238 -4.24 15.53 -34.06
C SER A 238 -2.79 15.27 -34.46
N GLU A 239 -2.13 16.25 -35.09
CA GLU A 239 -0.71 16.15 -35.48
C GLU A 239 0.21 16.23 -34.26
N ILE A 240 -0.10 17.12 -33.30
CA ILE A 240 0.67 17.24 -32.05
C ILE A 240 0.61 15.93 -31.25
N LEU A 241 -0.56 15.32 -31.13
CA LEU A 241 -0.74 14.10 -30.34
C LEU A 241 -0.22 12.84 -31.06
N GLY A 242 -0.25 12.82 -32.39
CA GLY A 242 0.13 11.67 -33.21
C GLY A 242 -0.56 10.38 -32.75
N LYS A 243 0.23 9.34 -32.42
CA LYS A 243 -0.29 8.04 -31.95
C LYS A 243 -1.06 8.13 -30.63
N SER A 244 -0.76 9.11 -29.77
CA SER A 244 -1.41 9.26 -28.46
C SER A 244 -2.88 9.71 -28.58
N LYS A 245 -3.34 10.12 -29.77
CA LYS A 245 -4.77 10.38 -30.05
C LYS A 245 -5.65 9.16 -29.75
N ARG A 246 -5.14 7.93 -29.88
CA ARG A 246 -5.87 6.69 -29.57
C ARG A 246 -6.31 6.56 -28.11
N LEU A 247 -5.69 7.34 -27.22
CA LEU A 247 -5.97 7.33 -25.78
C LEU A 247 -7.18 8.19 -25.41
N ILE A 248 -7.70 8.98 -26.35
CA ILE A 248 -8.79 9.91 -26.10
C ILE A 248 -10.01 9.40 -26.87
N SER A 249 -11.14 9.24 -26.17
CA SER A 249 -12.40 8.89 -26.83
C SER A 249 -12.83 10.02 -27.79
N LYS A 250 -13.50 9.69 -28.90
CA LYS A 250 -13.99 10.69 -29.87
C LYS A 250 -14.81 11.83 -29.24
N PRO A 251 -15.78 11.59 -28.33
CA PRO A 251 -16.52 12.69 -27.70
C PRO A 251 -15.64 13.55 -26.79
N ASN A 252 -14.73 12.95 -26.02
CA ASN A 252 -13.81 13.69 -25.16
C ASN A 252 -12.83 14.52 -25.98
N PHE A 253 -12.35 14.00 -27.12
CA PHE A 253 -11.43 14.74 -27.98
C PHE A 253 -12.04 16.04 -28.48
N GLN A 254 -13.29 16.01 -28.97
CA GLN A 254 -13.99 17.20 -29.44
C GLN A 254 -14.20 18.21 -28.31
N LYS A 255 -14.63 17.72 -27.15
CA LYS A 255 -14.83 18.57 -25.96
C LYS A 255 -13.53 19.22 -25.51
N PHE A 256 -12.46 18.44 -25.34
CA PHE A 256 -11.18 18.95 -24.87
C PHE A 256 -10.50 19.87 -25.88
N GLU A 257 -10.69 19.66 -27.18
CA GLU A 257 -10.21 20.58 -28.20
C GLU A 257 -10.91 21.94 -28.09
N GLN A 258 -12.23 21.95 -27.88
CA GLN A 258 -12.99 23.19 -27.63
C GLN A 258 -12.57 23.88 -26.33
N ASP A 259 -12.47 23.13 -25.23
CA ASP A 259 -12.04 23.64 -23.93
C ASP A 259 -10.63 24.25 -24.03
N LEU A 260 -9.71 23.64 -24.78
CA LEU A 260 -8.37 24.16 -24.99
C LEU A 260 -8.37 25.46 -25.81
N GLN A 261 -9.17 25.52 -26.87
CA GLN A 261 -9.33 26.74 -27.68
C GLN A 261 -9.83 27.90 -26.83
N GLU A 262 -10.83 27.66 -25.98
CA GLU A 262 -11.38 28.66 -25.08
C GLU A 262 -10.35 29.13 -24.05
N GLU A 263 -9.61 28.21 -23.42
CA GLU A 263 -8.59 28.57 -22.44
C GLU A 263 -7.37 29.29 -23.05
N ILE A 264 -7.01 29.00 -24.30
CA ILE A 264 -5.98 29.75 -25.04
C ILE A 264 -6.46 31.17 -25.34
N LYS A 265 -7.71 31.34 -25.80
CA LYS A 265 -8.30 32.67 -26.03
C LYS A 265 -8.36 33.51 -24.75
N ASN A 266 -8.59 32.86 -23.61
CA ASN A 266 -8.57 33.49 -22.29
C ASN A 266 -7.15 33.75 -21.75
N GLY A 267 -6.10 33.47 -22.54
CA GLY A 267 -4.70 33.80 -22.20
C GLY A 267 -4.04 32.87 -21.19
N LYS A 268 -4.63 31.70 -20.92
CA LYS A 268 -4.16 30.78 -19.87
C LYS A 268 -2.92 29.96 -20.28
N TYR A 269 -2.68 29.80 -21.59
CA TYR A 269 -1.57 29.02 -22.12
C TYR A 269 -0.73 29.84 -23.10
N SER A 270 0.43 30.32 -22.64
CA SER A 270 1.39 31.10 -23.44
C SER A 270 2.13 30.29 -24.50
N TYR A 271 2.14 28.96 -24.36
CA TYR A 271 2.92 28.05 -25.21
C TYR A 271 2.26 27.67 -26.53
N LEU A 272 0.95 27.92 -26.69
CA LEU A 272 0.20 27.72 -27.93
C LEU A 272 -0.58 28.98 -28.29
N GLU A 273 -0.69 29.26 -29.59
CA GLU A 273 -1.60 30.26 -30.14
C GLU A 273 -2.55 29.59 -31.12
N PHE A 274 -3.84 29.89 -31.01
CA PHE A 274 -4.88 29.30 -31.86
C PHE A 274 -5.19 30.23 -33.04
N ASN A 275 -5.13 29.69 -34.26
CA ASN A 275 -5.50 30.38 -35.49
C ASN A 275 -6.91 29.94 -35.93
N GLU A 276 -7.88 30.87 -35.87
CA GLU A 276 -9.29 30.60 -36.18
C GLU A 276 -9.54 30.30 -37.67
N GLU A 277 -8.72 30.84 -38.57
CA GLU A 277 -8.90 30.68 -40.02
C GLU A 277 -8.45 29.29 -40.49
N THR A 278 -7.37 28.76 -39.93
CA THR A 278 -6.79 27.46 -40.31
C THR A 278 -7.19 26.32 -39.37
N ASN A 279 -7.82 26.63 -38.24
CA ASN A 279 -8.10 25.71 -37.14
C ASN A 279 -6.84 24.94 -36.69
N LYS A 280 -5.70 25.65 -36.63
CA LYS A 280 -4.39 25.13 -36.22
C LYS A 280 -3.83 25.89 -35.04
N PHE A 281 -2.82 25.30 -34.41
CA PHE A 281 -2.14 25.83 -33.24
C PHE A 281 -0.67 26.07 -33.58
N THR A 282 -0.20 27.28 -33.33
CA THR A 282 1.20 27.67 -33.46
C THR A 282 1.91 27.43 -32.14
N VAL A 283 3.03 26.70 -32.16
CA VAL A 283 3.84 26.46 -30.96
C VAL A 283 4.77 27.63 -30.71
N LYS A 284 4.59 28.34 -29.59
CA LYS A 284 5.41 29.53 -29.25
C LYS A 284 6.62 29.18 -28.37
N GLU A 285 6.43 28.29 -27.42
CA GLU A 285 7.47 27.87 -26.49
C GLU A 285 7.24 26.41 -26.08
N VAL A 286 8.30 25.75 -25.61
CA VAL A 286 8.23 24.39 -25.06
C VAL A 286 8.35 24.49 -23.55
N SER A 287 7.28 24.15 -22.83
CA SER A 287 7.29 24.14 -21.36
C SER A 287 8.18 23.02 -20.81
N LYS A 288 8.50 23.07 -19.50
CA LYS A 288 9.15 21.93 -18.84
C LYS A 288 8.24 20.70 -18.98
N LYS A 289 8.76 19.63 -19.56
CA LYS A 289 8.05 18.35 -19.67
C LYS A 289 7.54 17.92 -18.29
N PHE A 290 6.27 17.57 -18.22
CA PHE A 290 5.72 16.89 -17.07
C PHE A 290 6.37 15.51 -16.98
N ASN A 291 7.06 15.26 -15.88
CA ASN A 291 7.58 13.95 -15.54
C ASN A 291 6.38 13.07 -15.16
N PHE A 292 5.75 12.41 -16.14
CA PHE A 292 5.14 11.11 -15.86
C PHE A 292 6.32 10.23 -15.47
N GLY A 293 6.34 9.61 -14.30
CA GLY A 293 7.52 8.95 -13.72
C GLY A 293 8.09 7.79 -14.55
N VAL A 294 8.65 8.07 -15.72
CA VAL A 294 9.39 7.12 -16.54
C VAL A 294 10.82 7.14 -16.01
N TYR A 295 11.04 6.45 -14.89
CA TYR A 295 12.40 6.06 -14.54
C TYR A 295 12.92 5.13 -15.64
N ARG A 296 13.87 5.66 -16.42
CA ARG A 296 14.87 4.83 -17.08
C ARG A 296 15.54 3.98 -16.01
N ASN A 297 15.51 2.67 -16.22
CA ASN A 297 16.24 1.63 -15.53
C ASN A 297 17.39 2.14 -14.64
N ILE A 298 17.23 1.94 -13.34
CA ILE A 298 18.39 1.74 -12.46
C ILE A 298 18.21 0.35 -11.85
N LYS A 299 18.97 -0.58 -12.42
CA LYS A 299 19.53 -1.76 -11.74
C LYS A 299 21.02 -1.78 -12.10
N PRO A 300 21.88 -2.39 -11.27
CA PRO A 300 21.59 -3.23 -10.10
C PRO A 300 21.52 -2.45 -8.79
#